data_AF-A0A926XXY4-F1
#
_entry.id   AF-A0A926XXY4-F1
#
_cell.length_a   1.000
_cell.length_b   1.000
_cell.length_c   1.000
_cell.angle_alpha   90.00
_cell.angle_beta   90.00
_cell.angle_gamma   90.00
#
_symmetry.space_group_name_H-M   'P 1'
#
loop_
_entity.id
_entity.type
_entity.pdbx_description
1 polymer ?
#
loop_
_entity_poly.entity_id
_entity_poly.type
_entity_poly.pdbx_seq_one_letter_code
_entity_poly.pdbx_strand_id
1 'polypeptide(L)'
;MKVNTLGSGLWLFVTLCLLAYKGFGQIRYFRTPTLPFKADTTLAYEAAAEDSIVNDTLFQMRSKEGFPVAYYRKIRTSVCFDNKCRLLKVNLYWNPTGRYLGFVLDKGEFLSKAKHKPFKKAEYARMSDILADPFSPLATLAYSEIAPSVKPVDPADEVDGVSSATAKNVLDYVVEGAAYTTYKMWHVVYGPTQEEVTRLTQKSLSPELLLVILDSPDGLDKRWGLDHIRGNVSLTPALQTKLFTFINGDKYNLTERAIHALDPGEAQDDSWQVLLADKLAVTNYATQKLIINKFKEVARLDPQAKKSMAERLPSLNGELINNTLDVFQKHRVTDVETCRRIVDLLNNPNQFVARKAFSYLEKLPIDDQKIAEQLKAYKLKIN
;
A
#
# COMPACT_ATOMS: atom_id res chain seq x y z
N MET A 1 -66.05 42.22 55.34
CA MET A 1 -66.26 41.22 56.41
C MET A 1 -65.40 40.01 56.11
N LYS A 2 -64.65 39.57 57.13
CA LYS A 2 -63.81 38.37 57.15
C LYS A 2 -64.60 37.12 56.71
N VAL A 3 -63.94 36.15 56.07
CA VAL A 3 -63.63 34.83 56.65
C VAL A 3 -62.63 34.10 55.73
N ASN A 4 -61.53 33.66 56.35
CA ASN A 4 -60.55 32.71 55.82
C ASN A 4 -61.14 31.30 55.76
N THR A 5 -60.72 30.49 54.80
CA THR A 5 -60.56 29.04 55.00
C THR A 5 -59.30 28.54 54.29
N LEU A 6 -58.40 27.99 55.10
CA LEU A 6 -57.23 27.22 54.73
C LEU A 6 -57.65 25.95 53.97
N GLY A 7 -56.98 25.67 52.86
CA GLY A 7 -57.00 24.38 52.19
C GLY A 7 -55.56 23.90 51.96
N SER A 8 -55.09 23.03 52.86
CA SER A 8 -53.82 22.33 52.81
C SER A 8 -53.76 21.38 51.60
N GLY A 9 -53.00 21.78 50.57
CA GLY A 9 -52.67 20.93 49.42
C GLY A 9 -51.32 20.24 49.62
N LEU A 10 -51.38 18.97 49.98
CA LEU A 10 -50.25 18.04 50.09
C LEU A 10 -49.61 17.86 48.69
N TRP A 11 -48.42 18.44 48.47
CA TRP A 11 -47.65 18.21 47.24
C TRP A 11 -47.01 16.82 47.30
N LEU A 12 -47.66 15.84 46.68
CA LEU A 12 -47.06 14.57 46.31
C LEU A 12 -46.01 14.83 45.22
N PHE A 13 -44.73 14.86 45.62
CA PHE A 13 -43.61 14.72 44.69
C PHE A 13 -43.63 13.29 44.13
N VAL A 14 -44.31 13.10 42.99
CA VAL A 14 -44.09 11.93 42.15
C VAL A 14 -42.80 12.17 41.39
N THR A 15 -41.69 11.68 41.94
CA THR A 15 -40.41 11.56 41.24
C THR A 15 -40.58 10.52 40.15
N LEU A 16 -41.04 10.96 38.97
CA LEU A 16 -41.05 10.15 37.77
C LEU A 16 -39.59 9.91 37.37
N CYS A 17 -39.04 8.77 37.76
CA CYS A 17 -37.81 8.22 37.21
C CYS A 17 -37.99 7.98 35.71
N LEU A 18 -37.77 9.02 34.91
CA LEU A 18 -37.54 8.88 33.48
C LEU A 18 -36.20 8.16 33.31
N LEU A 19 -36.26 6.83 33.23
CA LEU A 19 -35.24 6.02 32.57
C LEU A 19 -35.18 6.51 31.13
N ALA A 20 -34.31 7.49 30.88
CA ALA A 20 -33.92 7.91 29.56
C ALA A 20 -33.17 6.74 28.90
N TYR A 21 -33.93 5.85 28.26
CA TYR A 21 -33.39 4.99 27.21
C TYR A 21 -32.98 5.94 26.07
N LYS A 22 -31.76 6.48 26.16
CA LYS A 22 -31.08 7.06 25.01
C LYS A 22 -30.91 5.92 24.00
N GLY A 23 -31.85 5.82 23.07
CA GLY A 23 -31.67 4.99 21.90
C GLY A 23 -30.34 5.39 21.26
N PHE A 24 -29.39 4.45 21.20
CA PHE A 24 -28.12 4.68 20.53
C PHE A 24 -28.44 5.05 19.07
N GLY A 25 -28.07 6.27 18.68
CA GLY A 25 -28.00 6.64 17.26
C GLY A 25 -27.07 5.67 16.52
N GLN A 26 -27.12 5.70 15.19
CA GLN A 26 -26.24 4.87 14.36
C GLN A 26 -24.77 5.07 14.76
N ILE A 27 -24.06 3.98 15.07
CA ILE A 27 -22.67 4.04 15.50
C ILE A 27 -21.78 4.01 14.25
N ARG A 28 -20.91 5.01 14.09
CA ARG A 28 -20.08 5.18 12.90
C ARG A 28 -18.69 5.70 13.27
N TYR A 29 -17.65 5.03 12.75
CA TYR A 29 -16.26 5.43 12.89
C TYR A 29 -15.57 5.33 11.52
N PHE A 30 -15.14 6.46 10.97
CA PHE A 30 -14.56 6.55 9.62
C PHE A 30 -13.24 7.30 9.65
N ARG A 31 -12.33 6.87 8.79
CA ARG A 31 -11.17 7.63 8.35
C ARG A 31 -11.59 8.65 7.32
N THR A 32 -10.79 9.71 7.21
CA THR A 32 -10.95 10.70 6.14
C THR A 32 -10.63 10.00 4.80
N PRO A 33 -11.55 10.01 3.82
CA PRO A 33 -11.25 9.53 2.48
C PRO A 33 -10.07 10.31 1.89
N THR A 34 -9.15 9.60 1.26
CA THR A 34 -7.94 10.19 0.68
C THR A 34 -8.07 10.53 -0.79
N LEU A 35 -9.09 9.97 -1.46
CA LEU A 35 -9.43 10.30 -2.85
C LEU A 35 -10.64 11.25 -2.86
N PRO A 36 -10.65 12.29 -3.70
CA PRO A 36 -11.62 13.39 -3.65
C PRO A 36 -12.95 13.09 -4.34
N PHE A 37 -13.28 11.81 -4.57
CA PHE A 37 -14.48 11.43 -5.29
C PHE A 37 -15.72 11.46 -4.39
N LYS A 38 -16.87 11.80 -4.97
CA LYS A 38 -18.18 11.75 -4.32
C LYS A 38 -18.96 10.57 -4.87
N ALA A 39 -19.67 9.85 -4.00
CA ALA A 39 -20.52 8.74 -4.41
C ALA A 39 -21.77 9.22 -5.15
N ASP A 40 -22.12 8.49 -6.21
CA ASP A 40 -23.25 8.75 -7.10
C ASP A 40 -24.07 7.47 -7.32
N THR A 41 -23.40 6.37 -7.69
CA THR A 41 -24.04 5.05 -7.92
C THR A 41 -23.41 3.95 -7.08
N THR A 42 -24.13 2.84 -6.90
CA THR A 42 -23.64 1.65 -6.19
C THR A 42 -23.85 0.40 -7.05
N LEU A 43 -22.78 -0.37 -7.24
CA LEU A 43 -22.81 -1.68 -7.88
C LEU A 43 -22.65 -2.79 -6.83
N ALA A 44 -23.20 -3.97 -7.12
CA ALA A 44 -23.09 -5.14 -6.27
C ALA A 44 -22.29 -6.23 -7.01
N TYR A 45 -21.37 -6.85 -6.29
CA TYR A 45 -20.52 -7.94 -6.75
C TYR A 45 -20.63 -9.12 -5.79
N GLU A 46 -20.58 -10.33 -6.34
CA GLU A 46 -20.41 -11.53 -5.53
C GLU A 46 -18.99 -11.54 -4.96
N ALA A 47 -18.88 -11.61 -3.64
CA ALA A 47 -17.65 -11.71 -2.89
C ALA A 47 -17.33 -13.18 -2.65
N ALA A 48 -16.04 -13.49 -2.45
CA ALA A 48 -15.66 -14.83 -2.02
C ALA A 48 -16.44 -15.23 -0.75
N ALA A 49 -17.07 -16.41 -0.81
CA ALA A 49 -17.69 -17.02 0.34
C ALA A 49 -16.61 -17.29 1.39
N GLU A 50 -16.76 -16.71 2.57
CA GLU A 50 -15.98 -17.06 3.74
C GLU A 50 -16.90 -17.87 4.64
N ASP A 51 -16.51 -19.10 5.01
CA ASP A 51 -17.36 -20.10 5.70
C ASP A 51 -18.10 -19.59 6.96
N SER A 52 -17.71 -18.43 7.48
CA SER A 52 -18.31 -17.79 8.66
C SER A 52 -19.12 -16.51 8.38
N ILE A 53 -19.16 -15.99 7.15
CA ILE A 53 -19.88 -14.75 6.79
C ILE A 53 -21.11 -15.09 5.96
N VAL A 54 -22.30 -14.77 6.47
CA VAL A 54 -23.59 -15.18 5.87
C VAL A 54 -23.95 -14.37 4.60
N ASN A 55 -23.19 -13.34 4.23
CA ASN A 55 -23.50 -12.48 3.09
C ASN A 55 -22.30 -12.34 2.15
N ASP A 56 -22.52 -12.73 0.89
CA ASP A 56 -21.50 -12.79 -0.16
C ASP A 56 -21.61 -11.61 -1.12
N THR A 57 -22.19 -10.47 -0.71
CA THR A 57 -22.24 -9.28 -1.58
C THR A 57 -21.28 -8.19 -1.12
N LEU A 58 -20.33 -7.84 -1.98
CA LEU A 58 -19.50 -6.64 -1.89
C LEU A 58 -20.13 -5.53 -2.73
N PHE A 59 -20.31 -4.35 -2.13
CA PHE A 59 -20.88 -3.19 -2.80
C PHE A 59 -19.77 -2.20 -3.14
N GLN A 60 -19.72 -1.74 -4.39
CA GLN A 60 -18.83 -0.69 -4.86
C GLN A 60 -19.60 0.61 -5.04
N MET A 61 -19.21 1.65 -4.32
CA MET A 61 -19.70 3.01 -4.52
C MET A 61 -18.86 3.67 -5.61
N ARG A 62 -19.49 4.27 -6.62
CA ARG A 62 -18.83 4.91 -7.76
C ARG A 62 -19.16 6.40 -7.84
N SER A 63 -18.25 7.17 -8.41
CA SER A 63 -18.46 8.57 -8.75
C SER A 63 -19.28 8.71 -10.02
N LYS A 64 -19.68 9.94 -10.35
CA LYS A 64 -20.40 10.25 -11.60
C LYS A 64 -19.58 9.91 -12.84
N GLU A 65 -18.27 10.04 -12.75
CA GLU A 65 -17.28 9.67 -13.77
C GLU A 65 -17.06 8.15 -13.85
N GLY A 66 -17.62 7.40 -12.90
CA GLY A 66 -17.50 5.95 -12.81
C GLY A 66 -16.29 5.46 -12.01
N PHE A 67 -15.56 6.32 -11.31
CA PHE A 67 -14.41 5.89 -10.50
C PHE A 67 -14.86 5.27 -9.17
N PRO A 68 -14.14 4.25 -8.65
CA PRO A 68 -14.44 3.71 -7.33
C PRO A 68 -14.19 4.79 -6.25
N VAL A 69 -15.18 5.00 -5.39
CA VAL A 69 -15.15 5.94 -4.26
C VAL A 69 -14.85 5.18 -2.97
N ALA A 70 -15.56 4.09 -2.73
CA ALA A 70 -15.41 3.22 -1.58
C ALA A 70 -16.05 1.86 -1.88
N TYR A 71 -15.71 0.87 -1.07
CA TYR A 71 -16.36 -0.42 -1.08
C TYR A 71 -16.92 -0.72 0.29
N TYR A 72 -17.99 -1.51 0.38
CA TYR A 72 -18.50 -1.96 1.67
C TYR A 72 -19.14 -3.34 1.59
N ARG A 73 -19.07 -4.06 2.71
CA ARG A 73 -19.70 -5.38 2.88
C ARG A 73 -20.43 -5.41 4.21
N LYS A 74 -21.63 -5.99 4.21
CA LYS A 74 -22.39 -6.25 5.44
C LYS A 74 -21.92 -7.58 6.01
N ILE A 75 -21.29 -7.55 7.17
CA ILE A 75 -20.72 -8.72 7.84
C ILE A 75 -21.71 -9.22 8.87
N ARG A 76 -22.03 -10.51 8.79
CA ARG A 76 -22.82 -11.24 9.78
C ARG A 76 -22.13 -12.56 10.12
N THR A 77 -21.53 -12.66 11.30
CA THR A 77 -20.71 -13.81 11.71
C THR A 77 -20.75 -14.05 13.23
N SER A 78 -20.42 -15.27 13.66
CA SER A 78 -20.21 -15.60 15.08
C SER A 78 -18.81 -15.13 15.54
N VAL A 79 -18.71 -14.67 16.78
CA VAL A 79 -17.48 -14.09 17.35
C VAL A 79 -16.88 -14.91 18.49
N CYS A 80 -17.35 -16.13 18.73
CA CYS A 80 -16.80 -17.00 19.78
C CYS A 80 -16.97 -18.49 19.46
N PHE A 81 -16.24 -19.32 20.22
CA PHE A 81 -16.07 -20.76 19.97
C PHE A 81 -17.28 -21.61 20.36
N ASP A 82 -18.15 -21.13 21.26
CA ASP A 82 -19.28 -21.90 21.80
C ASP A 82 -20.63 -21.53 21.14
N ASN A 83 -20.61 -20.65 20.13
CA ASN A 83 -21.80 -20.11 19.45
C ASN A 83 -22.84 -19.45 20.38
N LYS A 84 -22.49 -19.14 21.63
CA LYS A 84 -23.39 -18.46 22.59
C LYS A 84 -23.35 -16.94 22.46
N CYS A 85 -22.36 -16.40 21.75
CA CYS A 85 -22.24 -14.96 21.59
C CYS A 85 -23.26 -14.41 20.59
N ARG A 86 -23.67 -13.16 20.84
CA ARG A 86 -24.42 -12.36 19.87
C ARG A 86 -23.64 -12.31 18.55
N LEU A 87 -24.32 -12.57 17.44
CA LEU A 87 -23.75 -12.41 16.10
C LEU A 87 -23.22 -10.99 15.91
N LEU A 88 -22.01 -10.87 15.42
CA LEU A 88 -21.46 -9.62 14.93
C LEU A 88 -22.23 -9.21 13.69
N LYS A 89 -22.81 -8.01 13.72
CA LYS A 89 -23.46 -7.35 12.58
C LYS A 89 -22.84 -5.99 12.38
N VAL A 90 -22.05 -5.85 11.33
CA VAL A 90 -21.30 -4.62 11.07
C VAL A 90 -21.14 -4.40 9.56
N ASN A 91 -21.24 -3.17 9.11
CA ASN A 91 -20.90 -2.79 7.75
C ASN A 91 -19.46 -2.29 7.76
N LEU A 92 -18.56 -3.02 7.11
CA LEU A 92 -17.15 -2.62 6.96
C LEU A 92 -16.96 -1.92 5.62
N TYR A 93 -16.06 -0.92 5.61
CA TYR A 93 -15.78 -0.09 4.46
C TYR A 93 -14.29 -0.08 4.14
N TRP A 94 -13.98 -0.10 2.85
CA TRP A 94 -12.64 0.02 2.30
C TRP A 94 -12.57 1.21 1.35
N ASN A 95 -11.40 1.83 1.28
CA ASN A 95 -11.10 2.78 0.22
C ASN A 95 -10.77 2.03 -1.09
N PRO A 96 -10.58 2.72 -2.22
CA PRO A 96 -10.33 2.05 -3.49
C PRO A 96 -9.03 1.25 -3.56
N THR A 97 -8.00 1.61 -2.79
CA THR A 97 -6.73 0.87 -2.75
C THR A 97 -6.74 -0.27 -1.72
N GLY A 98 -7.91 -0.62 -1.18
CA GLY A 98 -8.09 -1.75 -0.26
C GLY A 98 -7.78 -1.44 1.21
N ARG A 99 -7.48 -0.20 1.59
CA ARG A 99 -7.28 0.18 3.00
C ARG A 99 -8.60 0.31 3.73
N TYR A 100 -8.60 -0.02 5.02
CA TYR A 100 -9.73 0.21 5.90
C TYR A 100 -10.15 1.69 5.90
N LEU A 101 -11.44 1.93 5.60
CA LEU A 101 -12.04 3.25 5.59
C LEU A 101 -12.93 3.50 6.82
N GLY A 102 -13.60 2.47 7.34
CA GLY A 102 -14.49 2.66 8.49
C GLY A 102 -15.44 1.49 8.75
N PHE A 103 -16.25 1.64 9.78
CA PHE A 103 -17.38 0.76 10.03
C PHE A 103 -18.64 1.50 10.48
N VAL A 104 -19.79 0.86 10.25
CA VAL A 104 -21.12 1.30 10.70
C VAL A 104 -21.84 0.15 11.39
N LEU A 105 -22.52 0.44 12.50
CA LEU A 105 -23.51 -0.44 13.11
C LEU A 105 -24.89 0.16 12.91
N ASP A 106 -25.84 -0.66 12.48
CA ASP A 106 -27.23 -0.25 12.30
C ASP A 106 -27.85 0.22 13.62
N LYS A 107 -28.93 0.99 13.52
CA LYS A 107 -29.61 1.54 14.71
C LYS A 107 -30.01 0.42 15.67
N GLY A 108 -29.57 0.50 16.92
CA GLY A 108 -29.82 -0.51 17.96
C GLY A 108 -28.81 -1.66 18.00
N GLU A 109 -27.86 -1.73 17.07
CA GLU A 109 -26.73 -2.65 17.12
C GLU A 109 -25.56 -2.04 17.92
N PHE A 110 -24.77 -2.89 18.58
CA PHE A 110 -23.58 -2.50 19.34
C PHE A 110 -22.55 -3.64 19.35
N LEU A 111 -21.27 -3.29 19.47
CA LEU A 111 -20.21 -4.27 19.75
C LEU A 111 -20.20 -4.58 21.25
N SER A 112 -20.01 -5.85 21.60
CA SER A 112 -19.98 -6.32 22.98
C SER A 112 -18.66 -6.96 23.34
N LYS A 113 -18.22 -6.71 24.57
CA LYS A 113 -17.12 -7.42 25.22
C LYS A 113 -17.61 -8.73 25.86
N ALA A 114 -16.71 -9.44 26.52
CA ALA A 114 -17.02 -10.57 27.39
C ALA A 114 -18.19 -10.25 28.33
N LYS A 115 -19.04 -11.25 28.58
CA LYS A 115 -20.29 -11.11 29.34
C LYS A 115 -21.29 -10.11 28.71
N HIS A 116 -21.26 -9.96 27.38
CA HIS A 116 -22.17 -9.12 26.59
C HIS A 116 -22.19 -7.62 26.93
N LYS A 117 -21.16 -7.11 27.61
CA LYS A 117 -21.10 -5.68 27.98
C LYS A 117 -20.90 -4.82 26.73
N PRO A 118 -21.75 -3.81 26.47
CA PRO A 118 -21.58 -2.92 25.32
C PRO A 118 -20.25 -2.16 25.35
N PHE A 119 -19.72 -1.87 24.17
CA PHE A 119 -18.55 -1.01 24.01
C PHE A 119 -18.84 0.43 24.45
N LYS A 120 -17.85 1.05 25.09
CA LYS A 120 -17.78 2.49 25.36
C LYS A 120 -17.25 3.23 24.13
N LYS A 121 -17.46 4.55 24.09
CA LYS A 121 -16.96 5.42 22.99
C LYS A 121 -15.45 5.26 22.74
N ALA A 122 -14.64 5.22 23.79
CA ALA A 122 -13.19 5.02 23.68
C ALA A 122 -12.81 3.65 23.09
N GLU A 123 -13.59 2.61 23.39
CA GLU A 123 -13.35 1.25 22.89
C GLU A 123 -13.68 1.15 21.40
N TYR A 124 -14.70 1.87 20.92
CA TYR A 124 -14.95 1.98 19.48
C TYR A 124 -13.86 2.76 18.74
N ALA A 125 -13.35 3.86 19.32
CA ALA A 125 -12.23 4.59 18.74
C ALA A 125 -11.00 3.67 18.64
N ARG A 126 -10.70 2.93 19.72
CA ARG A 126 -9.63 1.94 19.76
C ARG A 126 -9.80 0.83 18.72
N MET A 127 -11.02 0.29 18.56
CA MET A 127 -11.33 -0.68 17.50
C MET A 127 -11.01 -0.08 16.12
N SER A 128 -11.45 1.13 15.84
CA SER A 128 -11.17 1.80 14.56
C SER A 128 -9.67 2.00 14.33
N ASP A 129 -8.89 2.31 15.37
CA ASP A 129 -7.42 2.43 15.31
C ASP A 129 -6.73 1.10 15.00
N ILE A 130 -7.15 0.02 15.66
CA ILE A 130 -6.62 -1.32 15.38
C ILE A 130 -6.95 -1.75 13.94
N LEU A 131 -8.17 -1.52 13.46
CA LEU A 131 -8.56 -1.87 12.09
C LEU A 131 -7.86 -1.02 11.03
N ALA A 132 -7.38 0.16 11.38
CA ALA A 132 -6.61 1.02 10.48
C ALA A 132 -5.12 0.68 10.43
N ASP A 133 -4.64 -0.24 11.27
CA ASP A 133 -3.26 -0.68 11.31
C ASP A 133 -3.07 -1.99 10.52
N PRO A 134 -2.51 -1.94 9.29
CA PRO A 134 -2.21 -3.12 8.50
C PRO A 134 -1.01 -3.92 9.04
N PHE A 135 -0.22 -3.34 9.96
CA PHE A 135 0.99 -3.97 10.51
C PHE A 135 0.76 -4.57 11.90
N SER A 136 -0.50 -4.70 12.31
CA SER A 136 -0.87 -5.29 13.59
C SER A 136 -0.32 -6.71 13.71
N PRO A 137 0.24 -7.09 14.87
CA PRO A 137 0.64 -8.48 15.17
C PRO A 137 -0.50 -9.49 15.05
N LEU A 138 -1.76 -9.04 15.02
CA LEU A 138 -2.91 -9.90 14.72
C LEU A 138 -2.73 -10.67 13.40
N ALA A 139 -1.98 -10.14 12.43
CA ALA A 139 -1.69 -10.79 11.16
C ALA A 139 -1.04 -12.18 11.29
N THR A 140 -0.23 -12.38 12.33
CA THR A 140 0.55 -13.61 12.53
C THR A 140 0.05 -14.46 13.68
N LEU A 141 -0.87 -13.94 14.49
CA LEU A 141 -1.42 -14.67 15.64
C LEU A 141 -2.48 -15.68 15.17
N ALA A 142 -2.31 -16.93 15.59
CA ALA A 142 -3.36 -17.91 15.46
C ALA A 142 -4.53 -17.59 16.39
N TYR A 143 -5.74 -17.96 15.97
CA TYR A 143 -6.95 -17.76 16.76
C TYR A 143 -6.87 -18.37 18.18
N SER A 144 -6.13 -19.49 18.33
CA SER A 144 -5.88 -20.17 19.60
C SER A 144 -4.94 -19.41 20.54
N GLU A 145 -4.04 -18.59 20.02
CA GLU A 145 -3.09 -17.78 20.82
C GLU A 145 -3.76 -16.56 21.48
N ILE A 146 -4.97 -16.24 21.01
CA ILE A 146 -5.81 -15.15 21.52
C ILE A 146 -6.84 -15.69 22.53
N ALA A 147 -7.02 -17.03 22.55
CA ALA A 147 -7.85 -17.71 23.53
C ALA A 147 -7.12 -17.81 24.89
N PRO A 148 -7.82 -17.65 26.02
CA PRO A 148 -7.24 -17.98 27.31
C PRO A 148 -6.82 -19.46 27.33
N SER A 149 -5.63 -19.76 27.84
CA SER A 149 -5.20 -21.13 28.09
C SER A 149 -6.21 -21.79 29.04
N VAL A 150 -6.94 -22.80 28.56
CA VAL A 150 -7.78 -23.63 29.42
C VAL A 150 -6.80 -24.40 30.32
N LYS A 151 -6.67 -23.99 31.59
CA LYS A 151 -6.08 -24.88 32.58
C LYS A 151 -7.03 -26.07 32.72
N PRO A 152 -6.54 -27.33 32.71
CA PRO A 152 -7.38 -28.47 33.05
C PRO A 152 -7.99 -28.21 34.43
N VAL A 153 -9.32 -28.25 34.50
CA VAL A 153 -10.05 -28.15 35.77
C VAL A 153 -9.82 -29.46 36.51
N ASP A 154 -9.21 -29.38 37.69
CA ASP A 154 -9.16 -30.52 38.62
C ASP A 154 -10.61 -30.84 39.03
N PRO A 155 -11.10 -32.09 38.95
CA PRO A 155 -12.53 -32.42 39.18
C PRO A 155 -13.07 -32.08 40.57
N ALA A 156 -12.23 -31.58 41.47
CA ALA A 156 -12.58 -31.20 42.84
C ALA A 156 -12.99 -29.72 43.00
N ASP A 157 -12.79 -28.86 41.99
CA ASP A 157 -13.12 -27.43 42.05
C ASP A 157 -14.22 -27.06 41.03
N GLU A 158 -15.47 -27.42 41.35
CA GLU A 158 -16.64 -26.73 40.78
C GLU A 158 -16.71 -25.29 41.34
N VAL A 159 -15.88 -24.40 40.80
CA VAL A 159 -16.02 -22.96 40.99
C VAL A 159 -16.24 -22.31 39.64
N ASP A 160 -17.47 -21.82 39.44
CA ASP A 160 -17.96 -21.09 38.26
C ASP A 160 -17.14 -19.82 37.99
N GLY A 161 -16.07 -19.98 37.21
CA GLY A 161 -15.11 -18.90 37.01
C GLY A 161 -14.11 -19.16 35.90
N VAL A 162 -14.52 -19.63 34.72
CA VAL A 162 -13.67 -19.51 33.53
C VAL A 162 -13.58 -18.03 33.16
N SER A 163 -12.60 -17.36 33.75
CA SER A 163 -12.24 -15.98 33.43
C SER A 163 -11.77 -15.92 31.98
N SER A 164 -12.60 -15.37 31.09
CA SER A 164 -12.24 -15.03 29.70
C SER A 164 -11.25 -13.85 29.62
N ALA A 165 -10.14 -13.92 30.36
CA ALA A 165 -9.10 -12.91 30.32
C ALA A 165 -8.33 -13.05 29.01
N THR A 166 -8.29 -11.98 28.23
CA THR A 166 -7.41 -11.87 27.06
C THR A 166 -5.95 -12.07 27.47
N ALA A 167 -5.19 -12.84 26.69
CA ALA A 167 -3.79 -13.09 26.97
C ALA A 167 -3.01 -11.76 27.02
N LYS A 168 -2.15 -11.58 28.04
CA LYS A 168 -1.47 -10.30 28.32
C LYS A 168 -0.62 -9.80 27.15
N ASN A 169 -0.05 -10.71 26.38
CA ASN A 169 0.75 -10.44 25.17
C ASN A 169 -0.07 -9.90 23.99
N VAL A 170 -1.41 -9.95 24.05
CA VAL A 170 -2.31 -9.54 22.95
C VAL A 170 -3.08 -8.26 23.28
N LEU A 171 -3.10 -7.82 24.54
CA LEU A 171 -3.88 -6.66 25.02
C LEU A 171 -3.55 -5.36 24.26
N ASP A 172 -2.31 -5.17 23.85
CA ASP A 172 -1.88 -3.98 23.11
C ASP A 172 -2.40 -3.94 21.67
N TYR A 173 -2.96 -5.03 21.15
CA TYR A 173 -3.42 -5.13 19.76
C TYR A 173 -4.91 -5.44 19.66
N VAL A 174 -5.63 -5.47 20.79
CA VAL A 174 -7.08 -5.72 20.82
C VAL A 174 -7.81 -4.72 21.70
N VAL A 175 -9.13 -4.67 21.57
CA VAL A 175 -9.97 -4.05 22.60
C VAL A 175 -10.06 -5.00 23.78
N GLU A 176 -9.69 -4.53 24.98
CA GLU A 176 -9.72 -5.33 26.20
C GLU A 176 -11.11 -5.97 26.42
N GLY A 177 -11.13 -7.29 26.63
CA GLY A 177 -12.36 -8.05 26.77
C GLY A 177 -13.12 -8.31 25.48
N ALA A 178 -12.60 -7.92 24.31
CA ALA A 178 -13.19 -8.18 22.99
C ALA A 178 -12.13 -8.65 21.97
N ALA A 179 -11.17 -9.46 22.43
CA ALA A 179 -10.08 -9.96 21.60
C ALA A 179 -10.57 -10.71 20.36
N TYR A 180 -11.57 -11.59 20.49
CA TYR A 180 -12.13 -12.32 19.35
C TYR A 180 -12.84 -11.42 18.34
N THR A 181 -13.68 -10.49 18.80
CA THR A 181 -14.34 -9.52 17.92
C THR A 181 -13.31 -8.68 17.17
N THR A 182 -12.25 -8.24 17.88
CA THR A 182 -11.17 -7.45 17.29
C THR A 182 -10.41 -8.26 16.23
N TYR A 183 -10.02 -9.49 16.57
CA TYR A 183 -9.35 -10.40 15.65
C TYR A 183 -10.18 -10.67 14.40
N LYS A 184 -11.46 -11.03 14.56
CA LYS A 184 -12.37 -11.33 13.45
C LYS A 184 -12.55 -10.13 12.54
N MET A 185 -12.83 -8.95 13.09
CA MET A 185 -12.98 -7.74 12.27
C MET A 185 -11.69 -7.40 11.51
N TRP A 186 -10.53 -7.54 12.15
CA TRP A 186 -9.24 -7.28 11.50
C TRP A 186 -9.01 -8.24 10.33
N HIS A 187 -9.27 -9.55 10.50
CA HIS A 187 -9.09 -10.54 9.44
C HIS A 187 -10.08 -10.38 8.28
N VAL A 188 -11.29 -9.87 8.54
CA VAL A 188 -12.20 -9.51 7.44
C VAL A 188 -11.68 -8.30 6.67
N VAL A 189 -11.14 -7.30 7.38
CA VAL A 189 -10.56 -6.09 6.77
C VAL A 189 -9.35 -6.40 5.90
N TYR A 190 -8.49 -7.33 6.32
CA TYR A 190 -7.22 -7.67 5.66
C TYR A 190 -7.22 -9.09 5.02
N GLY A 191 -8.40 -9.62 4.73
CA GLY A 191 -8.60 -10.95 4.16
C GLY A 191 -9.12 -10.92 2.71
N PRO A 192 -9.82 -11.97 2.27
CA PRO A 192 -10.29 -12.12 0.89
C PRO A 192 -11.12 -10.93 0.37
N THR A 193 -11.87 -10.26 1.26
CA THR A 193 -12.64 -9.07 0.87
C THR A 193 -11.73 -7.91 0.41
N GLN A 194 -10.56 -7.72 1.02
CA GLN A 194 -9.59 -6.70 0.60
C GLN A 194 -8.98 -7.00 -0.77
N GLU A 195 -8.67 -8.27 -1.02
CA GLU A 195 -8.12 -8.73 -2.29
C GLU A 195 -9.13 -8.46 -3.42
N GLU A 196 -10.40 -8.76 -3.18
CA GLU A 196 -11.48 -8.50 -4.14
C GLU A 196 -11.68 -7.00 -4.39
N VAL A 197 -11.65 -6.17 -3.35
CA VAL A 197 -11.64 -4.70 -3.49
C VAL A 197 -10.49 -4.25 -4.40
N THR A 198 -9.29 -4.74 -4.14
CA THR A 198 -8.09 -4.42 -4.91
C THR A 198 -8.25 -4.84 -6.37
N ARG A 199 -8.74 -6.06 -6.61
CA ARG A 199 -8.98 -6.62 -7.94
C ARG A 199 -10.02 -5.83 -8.73
N LEU A 200 -11.10 -5.40 -8.09
CA LEU A 200 -12.14 -4.57 -8.73
C LEU A 200 -11.64 -3.17 -9.06
N THR A 201 -10.81 -2.58 -8.20
CA THR A 201 -10.18 -1.28 -8.50
C THR A 201 -9.18 -1.41 -9.64
N GLN A 202 -8.35 -2.46 -9.68
CA GLN A 202 -7.43 -2.73 -10.78
C GLN A 202 -8.16 -2.80 -12.14
N LYS A 203 -9.30 -3.51 -12.20
CA LYS A 203 -10.15 -3.56 -13.41
C LYS A 203 -10.73 -2.19 -13.82
N SER A 204 -10.78 -1.25 -12.89
CA SER A 204 -11.29 0.10 -13.12
C SER A 204 -10.16 1.12 -13.35
N LEU A 205 -8.90 0.68 -13.40
CA LEU A 205 -7.77 1.58 -13.59
C LEU A 205 -7.81 2.23 -14.96
N SER A 206 -7.61 3.54 -14.94
CA SER A 206 -7.41 4.39 -16.11
C SER A 206 -6.30 5.39 -15.79
N PRO A 207 -5.74 6.09 -16.79
CA PRO A 207 -4.76 7.13 -16.54
C PRO A 207 -5.25 8.20 -15.55
N GLU A 208 -6.50 8.61 -15.66
CA GLU A 208 -7.14 9.63 -14.82
C GLU A 208 -7.27 9.15 -13.37
N LEU A 209 -7.74 7.92 -13.16
CA LEU A 209 -7.85 7.34 -11.82
C LEU A 209 -6.47 7.21 -11.16
N LEU A 210 -5.46 6.75 -11.91
CA LEU A 210 -4.11 6.61 -11.40
C LEU A 210 -3.49 7.95 -10.99
N LEU A 211 -3.69 9.02 -11.76
CA LEU A 211 -3.21 10.35 -11.40
C LEU A 211 -3.77 10.77 -10.02
N VAL A 212 -5.07 10.58 -9.80
CA VAL A 212 -5.72 10.88 -8.52
C VAL A 212 -5.16 10.02 -7.38
N ILE A 213 -4.92 8.73 -7.62
CA ILE A 213 -4.31 7.83 -6.61
C ILE A 213 -2.88 8.28 -6.27
N LEU A 214 -2.09 8.66 -7.27
CA LEU A 214 -0.71 9.14 -7.08
C LEU A 214 -0.63 10.53 -6.42
N ASP A 215 -1.72 11.31 -6.49
CA ASP A 215 -1.89 12.58 -5.77
C ASP A 215 -2.42 12.42 -4.34
N SER A 216 -2.87 11.22 -3.95
CA SER A 216 -3.36 10.95 -2.58
C SER A 216 -2.37 11.44 -1.53
N PRO A 217 -2.81 12.09 -0.43
CA PRO A 217 -1.92 12.49 0.65
C PRO A 217 -1.27 11.28 1.36
N ASP A 218 -1.86 10.09 1.23
CA ASP A 218 -1.40 8.87 1.89
C ASP A 218 -0.34 8.13 1.06
N GLY A 219 0.76 7.77 1.69
CA GLY A 219 1.86 7.06 1.03
C GLY A 219 1.55 5.63 0.62
N LEU A 220 0.60 4.96 1.28
CA LEU A 220 0.15 3.62 0.90
C LEU A 220 -0.63 3.64 -0.42
N ASP A 221 -1.47 4.66 -0.64
CA ASP A 221 -2.20 4.83 -1.89
C ASP A 221 -1.24 5.07 -3.06
N LYS A 222 -0.23 5.94 -2.85
CA LYS A 222 0.82 6.19 -3.86
C LYS A 222 1.59 4.91 -4.20
N ARG A 223 2.01 4.14 -3.19
CA ARG A 223 2.70 2.85 -3.40
C ARG A 223 1.82 1.89 -4.18
N TRP A 224 0.57 1.72 -3.77
CA TRP A 224 -0.39 0.89 -4.47
C TRP A 224 -0.54 1.32 -5.93
N GLY A 225 -0.67 2.62 -6.21
CA GLY A 225 -0.75 3.13 -7.58
C GLY A 225 0.46 2.74 -8.42
N LEU A 226 1.67 3.00 -7.92
CA LEU A 226 2.92 2.66 -8.62
C LEU A 226 3.06 1.16 -8.92
N ASP A 227 2.60 0.30 -8.00
CA ASP A 227 2.68 -1.15 -8.15
C ASP A 227 1.73 -1.71 -9.21
N HIS A 228 0.68 -0.96 -9.55
CA HIS A 228 -0.39 -1.43 -10.42
C HIS A 228 -0.48 -0.68 -11.76
N ILE A 229 0.46 0.23 -12.07
CA ILE A 229 0.51 0.87 -13.40
C ILE A 229 0.80 -0.17 -14.49
N ARG A 230 1.89 -0.92 -14.30
CA ARG A 230 2.43 -1.83 -15.31
C ARG A 230 1.43 -2.93 -15.65
N GLY A 231 1.13 -3.09 -16.93
CA GLY A 231 0.19 -4.10 -17.44
C GLY A 231 -1.30 -3.81 -17.21
N ASN A 232 -1.66 -2.72 -16.52
CA ASN A 232 -3.07 -2.32 -16.35
C ASN A 232 -3.40 -1.03 -17.08
N VAL A 233 -2.45 -0.09 -17.22
CA VAL A 233 -2.70 1.23 -17.83
C VAL A 233 -1.52 1.68 -18.68
N SER A 234 -1.84 2.17 -19.88
CA SER A 234 -0.85 2.77 -20.77
C SER A 234 -0.26 4.06 -20.21
N LEU A 235 1.05 4.21 -20.36
CA LEU A 235 1.79 5.30 -19.74
C LEU A 235 1.69 6.62 -20.53
N THR A 236 0.60 7.35 -20.32
CA THR A 236 0.37 8.68 -20.95
C THR A 236 1.44 9.71 -20.55
N PRO A 237 1.67 10.78 -21.35
CA PRO A 237 2.64 11.83 -20.99
C PRO A 237 2.41 12.47 -19.62
N ALA A 238 1.14 12.61 -19.21
CA ALA A 238 0.77 13.12 -17.89
C ALA A 238 1.19 12.15 -16.76
N LEU A 239 0.95 10.85 -16.94
CA LEU A 239 1.40 9.83 -16.00
C LEU A 239 2.93 9.75 -15.96
N GLN A 240 3.62 9.81 -17.10
CA GLN A 240 5.07 9.87 -17.15
C GLN A 240 5.59 11.04 -16.32
N THR A 241 5.11 12.25 -16.60
CA THR A 241 5.48 13.45 -15.85
C THR A 241 5.28 13.24 -14.35
N LYS A 242 4.14 12.66 -13.95
CA LYS A 242 3.85 12.34 -12.55
C LYS A 242 4.84 11.33 -11.96
N LEU A 243 5.17 10.25 -12.67
CA LEU A 243 6.15 9.25 -12.23
C LEU A 243 7.53 9.87 -11.98
N PHE A 244 7.99 10.73 -12.88
CA PHE A 244 9.29 11.39 -12.75
C PHE A 244 9.39 12.32 -11.53
N THR A 245 8.27 12.78 -10.96
CA THR A 245 8.28 13.51 -9.68
C THR A 245 8.70 12.63 -8.50
N PHE A 246 8.52 11.31 -8.58
CA PHE A 246 8.96 10.35 -7.55
C PHE A 246 10.41 9.89 -7.75
N ILE A 247 11.02 10.19 -8.90
CA ILE A 247 12.42 9.87 -9.25
C ILE A 247 13.30 11.09 -8.94
N ASN A 248 13.39 11.44 -7.67
CA ASN A 248 14.16 12.58 -7.17
C ASN A 248 15.20 12.19 -6.09
N GLY A 249 15.21 10.94 -5.62
CA GLY A 249 16.19 10.42 -4.67
C GLY A 249 15.84 10.62 -3.19
N ASP A 250 14.75 11.33 -2.86
CA ASP A 250 14.37 11.63 -1.46
C ASP A 250 13.75 10.43 -0.75
N LYS A 251 12.97 9.62 -1.48
CA LYS A 251 12.22 8.48 -0.95
C LYS A 251 12.49 7.25 -1.78
N TYR A 252 13.56 6.53 -1.42
CA TYR A 252 14.05 5.36 -2.16
C TYR A 252 12.94 4.38 -2.56
N ASN A 253 12.06 4.00 -1.61
CA ASN A 253 10.96 3.07 -1.89
C ASN A 253 9.95 3.56 -2.94
N LEU A 254 9.73 4.87 -3.05
CA LEU A 254 8.86 5.44 -4.10
C LEU A 254 9.62 5.58 -5.42
N THR A 255 10.90 5.96 -5.36
CA THR A 255 11.78 6.05 -6.53
C THR A 255 11.92 4.69 -7.22
N GLU A 256 12.18 3.62 -6.47
CA GLU A 256 12.29 2.26 -6.99
C GLU A 256 11.00 1.83 -7.69
N ARG A 257 9.85 2.00 -7.04
CA ARG A 257 8.54 1.65 -7.63
C ARG A 257 8.19 2.49 -8.85
N ALA A 258 8.53 3.78 -8.85
CA ALA A 258 8.32 4.65 -10.00
C ALA A 258 9.20 4.26 -11.20
N ILE A 259 10.46 3.88 -10.97
CA ILE A 259 11.33 3.33 -12.03
C ILE A 259 10.79 1.98 -12.53
N HIS A 260 10.30 1.12 -11.63
CA HIS A 260 9.71 -0.16 -12.00
C HIS A 260 8.43 0.00 -12.84
N ALA A 261 7.62 1.02 -12.55
CA ALA A 261 6.37 1.33 -13.26
C ALA A 261 6.56 1.76 -14.72
N LEU A 262 7.76 2.21 -15.11
CA LEU A 262 8.10 2.45 -16.51
C LEU A 262 8.13 1.10 -17.24
N ASP A 263 7.19 0.81 -18.13
CA ASP A 263 7.16 -0.48 -18.82
C ASP A 263 8.07 -0.49 -20.05
N PRO A 264 9.11 -1.34 -20.10
CA PRO A 264 9.96 -1.49 -21.29
C PRO A 264 9.26 -2.17 -22.48
N GLY A 265 8.08 -2.78 -22.27
CA GLY A 265 7.33 -3.53 -23.28
C GLY A 265 6.27 -2.74 -24.05
N GLU A 266 5.82 -1.59 -23.53
CA GLU A 266 4.83 -0.73 -24.20
C GLU A 266 5.55 0.29 -25.08
N ALA A 267 5.95 -0.17 -26.27
CA ALA A 267 6.82 0.55 -27.22
C ALA A 267 6.20 1.78 -27.93
N GLN A 268 5.19 2.45 -27.36
CA GLN A 268 4.57 3.59 -28.05
C GLN A 268 5.38 4.88 -27.94
N ASP A 269 6.16 5.08 -26.87
CA ASP A 269 7.03 6.24 -26.76
C ASP A 269 8.22 5.95 -25.82
N ASP A 270 9.40 5.70 -26.42
CA ASP A 270 10.66 5.55 -25.68
C ASP A 270 11.17 6.90 -25.10
N SER A 271 10.42 8.00 -25.20
CA SER A 271 10.80 9.33 -24.67
C SER A 271 11.14 9.33 -23.18
N TRP A 272 10.55 8.42 -22.39
CA TRP A 272 10.90 8.27 -20.98
C TRP A 272 12.36 7.85 -20.77
N GLN A 273 12.96 7.13 -21.73
CA GLN A 273 14.36 6.69 -21.65
C GLN A 273 15.29 7.91 -21.56
N VAL A 274 15.04 8.95 -22.36
CA VAL A 274 15.84 10.18 -22.34
C VAL A 274 15.71 10.87 -20.99
N LEU A 275 14.48 11.07 -20.53
CA LEU A 275 14.21 11.69 -19.23
C LEU A 275 14.86 10.93 -18.07
N LEU A 276 14.88 9.60 -18.14
CA LEU A 276 15.49 8.75 -17.12
C LEU A 276 17.02 8.79 -17.16
N ALA A 277 17.63 8.83 -18.35
CA ALA A 277 19.08 8.98 -18.49
C ALA A 277 19.56 10.32 -17.92
N ASP A 278 18.82 11.41 -18.17
CA ASP A 278 19.16 12.74 -17.65
C ASP A 278 19.16 12.80 -16.12
N LYS A 279 18.32 12.00 -15.45
CA LYS A 279 18.30 11.89 -13.98
C LYS A 279 19.59 11.35 -13.38
N LEU A 280 20.46 10.69 -14.15
CA LEU A 280 21.77 10.25 -13.66
C LEU A 280 22.65 11.41 -13.17
N ALA A 281 22.45 12.62 -13.71
CA ALA A 281 23.25 13.78 -13.34
C ALA A 281 22.89 14.39 -11.98
N VAL A 282 21.66 14.16 -11.50
CA VAL A 282 21.06 14.90 -10.36
C VAL A 282 20.57 13.99 -9.23
N THR A 283 20.91 12.70 -9.27
CA THR A 283 20.46 11.71 -8.29
C THR A 283 21.62 11.07 -7.53
N ASN A 284 21.32 10.50 -6.36
CA ASN A 284 22.30 9.80 -5.54
C ASN A 284 22.69 8.43 -6.14
N TYR A 285 23.77 7.84 -5.64
CA TYR A 285 24.31 6.56 -6.13
C TYR A 285 23.26 5.43 -6.15
N ALA A 286 22.41 5.32 -5.13
CA ALA A 286 21.41 4.25 -5.06
C ALA A 286 20.37 4.39 -6.19
N THR A 287 19.90 5.61 -6.45
CA THR A 287 19.00 5.90 -7.57
C THR A 287 19.69 5.74 -8.93
N GLN A 288 20.94 6.17 -9.08
CA GLN A 288 21.71 5.94 -10.32
C GLN A 288 21.81 4.45 -10.66
N LYS A 289 22.04 3.60 -9.66
CA LYS A 289 22.07 2.14 -9.83
C LYS A 289 20.74 1.58 -10.34
N LEU A 290 19.63 2.03 -9.76
CA LEU A 290 18.28 1.64 -10.22
C LEU A 290 18.04 2.07 -11.68
N ILE A 291 18.40 3.31 -12.02
CA ILE A 291 18.27 3.84 -13.39
C ILE A 291 19.06 2.98 -14.38
N ILE A 292 20.36 2.74 -14.13
CA ILE A 292 21.21 1.97 -15.04
C ILE A 292 20.68 0.53 -15.20
N ASN A 293 20.22 -0.09 -14.12
CA ASN A 293 19.62 -1.41 -14.19
C ASN A 293 18.33 -1.43 -15.00
N LYS A 294 17.53 -0.36 -14.97
CA LYS A 294 16.31 -0.26 -15.80
C LYS A 294 16.61 -0.34 -17.30
N PHE A 295 17.71 0.26 -17.75
CA PHE A 295 18.16 0.16 -19.15
C PHE A 295 18.63 -1.24 -19.56
N LYS A 296 18.83 -2.16 -18.61
CA LYS A 296 19.03 -3.58 -18.91
C LYS A 296 17.71 -4.27 -19.28
N GLU A 297 16.54 -3.69 -19.02
CA GLU A 297 15.25 -4.31 -19.32
C GLU A 297 14.69 -3.91 -20.69
N VAL A 298 15.10 -2.74 -21.22
CA VAL A 298 14.59 -2.25 -22.51
C VAL A 298 15.01 -3.15 -23.66
N ALA A 299 14.14 -3.28 -24.66
CA ALA A 299 14.42 -4.04 -25.87
C ALA A 299 15.36 -3.28 -26.81
N ARG A 300 15.21 -1.96 -26.87
CA ARG A 300 16.04 -1.03 -27.65
C ARG A 300 16.44 0.14 -26.78
N LEU A 301 17.74 0.48 -26.82
CA LEU A 301 18.25 1.68 -26.18
C LEU A 301 18.06 2.89 -27.09
N ASP A 302 17.37 3.91 -26.58
CA ASP A 302 17.18 5.17 -27.29
C ASP A 302 18.54 5.87 -27.59
N PRO A 303 18.76 6.40 -28.80
CA PRO A 303 20.03 7.04 -29.16
C PRO A 303 20.41 8.24 -28.29
N GLN A 304 19.44 9.06 -27.87
CA GLN A 304 19.67 10.23 -27.04
C GLN A 304 19.87 9.83 -25.58
N ALA A 305 19.14 8.82 -25.08
CA ALA A 305 19.38 8.24 -23.76
C ALA A 305 20.80 7.64 -23.68
N LYS A 306 21.21 6.88 -24.70
CA LYS A 306 22.58 6.35 -24.84
C LYS A 306 23.63 7.45 -24.77
N LYS A 307 23.46 8.53 -25.55
CA LYS A 307 24.38 9.68 -25.55
C LYS A 307 24.51 10.27 -24.15
N SER A 308 23.37 10.50 -23.49
CA SER A 308 23.31 11.06 -22.14
C SER A 308 24.00 10.15 -21.13
N MET A 309 23.81 8.83 -21.20
CA MET A 309 24.52 7.86 -20.37
C MET A 309 26.04 7.88 -20.62
N ALA A 310 26.47 7.95 -21.88
CA ALA A 310 27.88 7.97 -22.26
C ALA A 310 28.58 9.25 -21.78
N GLU A 311 27.90 10.39 -21.83
CA GLU A 311 28.37 11.67 -21.28
C GLU A 311 28.61 11.63 -19.78
N ARG A 312 27.87 10.78 -19.05
CA ARG A 312 28.01 10.64 -17.60
C ARG A 312 29.15 9.72 -17.16
N LEU A 313 29.67 8.85 -18.02
CA LEU A 313 30.71 7.87 -17.68
C LEU A 313 31.86 8.42 -16.82
N PRO A 314 32.47 9.60 -17.12
CA PRO A 314 33.60 10.12 -16.34
C PRO A 314 33.24 10.49 -14.89
N SER A 315 31.96 10.77 -14.62
CA SER A 315 31.46 11.18 -13.30
C SER A 315 30.95 10.02 -12.43
N LEU A 316 30.80 8.83 -13.02
CA LEU A 316 30.30 7.65 -12.34
C LEU A 316 31.43 6.95 -11.58
N ASN A 317 31.08 6.24 -10.50
CA ASN A 317 32.04 5.39 -9.81
C ASN A 317 32.28 4.08 -10.58
N GLY A 318 33.29 3.31 -10.17
CA GLY A 318 33.71 2.13 -10.93
C GLY A 318 32.64 1.05 -11.11
N GLU A 319 31.74 0.87 -10.15
CA GLU A 319 30.62 -0.06 -10.28
C GLU A 319 29.57 0.44 -11.27
N LEU A 320 29.17 1.71 -11.17
CA LEU A 320 28.19 2.29 -12.08
C LEU A 320 28.73 2.35 -13.51
N ILE A 321 30.02 2.65 -13.70
CA ILE A 321 30.69 2.55 -15.01
C ILE A 321 30.57 1.12 -15.55
N ASN A 322 30.92 0.11 -14.76
CA ASN A 322 30.78 -1.29 -15.19
C ASN A 322 29.34 -1.62 -15.58
N ASN A 323 28.35 -1.22 -14.77
CA ASN A 323 26.94 -1.47 -15.07
C ASN A 323 26.48 -0.76 -16.36
N THR A 324 26.96 0.45 -16.63
CA THR A 324 26.68 1.17 -17.88
C THR A 324 27.33 0.48 -19.09
N LEU A 325 28.57 0.00 -18.96
CA LEU A 325 29.23 -0.77 -20.02
C LEU A 325 28.49 -2.10 -20.29
N ASP A 326 27.96 -2.77 -19.26
CA ASP A 326 27.12 -3.97 -19.43
C ASP A 326 25.84 -3.67 -20.22
N VAL A 327 25.21 -2.51 -19.98
CA VAL A 327 24.06 -2.02 -20.78
C VAL A 327 24.48 -1.83 -22.23
N PHE A 328 25.57 -1.11 -22.49
CA PHE A 328 26.07 -0.88 -23.85
C PHE A 328 26.46 -2.17 -24.57
N GLN A 329 27.01 -3.15 -23.86
CA GLN A 329 27.33 -4.46 -24.42
C GLN A 329 26.06 -5.23 -24.79
N LYS A 330 25.06 -5.26 -23.91
CA LYS A 330 23.75 -5.89 -24.19
C LYS A 330 23.13 -5.32 -25.46
N HIS A 331 23.17 -3.99 -25.60
CA HIS A 331 22.59 -3.26 -26.74
C HIS A 331 23.50 -3.18 -27.96
N ARG A 332 24.67 -3.83 -27.93
CA ARG A 332 25.65 -3.85 -29.03
C ARG A 332 25.99 -2.45 -29.54
N VAL A 333 26.20 -1.52 -28.61
CA VAL A 333 26.59 -0.15 -28.94
C VAL A 333 27.97 -0.16 -29.60
N THR A 334 28.08 0.40 -30.81
CA THR A 334 29.35 0.44 -31.58
C THR A 334 29.62 1.81 -32.21
N ASP A 335 28.77 2.81 -31.97
CA ASP A 335 28.97 4.12 -32.59
C ASP A 335 30.23 4.81 -32.08
N VAL A 336 30.90 5.49 -33.01
CA VAL A 336 32.20 6.13 -32.77
C VAL A 336 32.14 7.18 -31.66
N GLU A 337 31.04 7.94 -31.54
CA GLU A 337 30.91 8.95 -30.50
C GLU A 337 30.94 8.31 -29.09
N THR A 338 30.17 7.26 -28.88
CA THR A 338 30.15 6.54 -27.59
C THR A 338 31.48 5.85 -27.33
N CYS A 339 32.06 5.17 -28.33
CA CYS A 339 33.35 4.51 -28.20
C CYS A 339 34.49 5.50 -27.87
N ARG A 340 34.46 6.73 -28.40
CA ARG A 340 35.41 7.80 -28.05
C ARG A 340 35.29 8.24 -26.59
N ARG A 341 34.11 8.19 -25.98
CA ARG A 341 33.95 8.48 -24.55
C ARG A 341 34.44 7.31 -23.68
N ILE A 342 34.26 6.08 -24.15
CA ILE A 342 34.73 4.89 -23.43
C ILE A 342 36.25 4.78 -23.49
N VAL A 343 36.89 5.17 -24.61
CA VAL A 343 38.35 5.09 -24.73
C VAL A 343 39.06 6.02 -23.73
N ASP A 344 38.46 7.17 -23.39
CA ASP A 344 38.99 8.06 -22.36
C ASP A 344 39.10 7.38 -20.97
N LEU A 345 38.28 6.35 -20.71
CA LEU A 345 38.33 5.55 -19.48
C LEU A 345 39.57 4.66 -19.37
N LEU A 346 40.32 4.43 -20.46
CA LEU A 346 41.61 3.70 -20.41
C LEU A 346 42.65 4.43 -19.54
N ASN A 347 42.50 5.75 -19.40
CA ASN A 347 43.36 6.59 -18.56
C ASN A 347 42.82 6.77 -17.14
N ASN A 348 41.73 6.09 -16.77
CA ASN A 348 41.16 6.20 -15.44
C ASN A 348 42.14 5.68 -14.37
N PRO A 349 42.32 6.39 -13.24
CA PRO A 349 43.21 5.95 -12.16
C PRO A 349 42.77 4.61 -11.55
N ASN A 350 41.48 4.28 -11.61
CA ASN A 350 40.98 2.99 -11.20
C ASN A 350 41.27 1.94 -12.28
N GLN A 351 42.23 1.05 -12.00
CA GLN A 351 42.64 -0.01 -12.93
C GLN A 351 41.51 -0.96 -13.32
N PHE A 352 40.55 -1.22 -12.42
CA PHE A 352 39.39 -2.05 -12.73
C PHE A 352 38.55 -1.41 -13.84
N VAL A 353 38.31 -0.10 -13.75
CA VAL A 353 37.57 0.66 -14.77
C VAL A 353 38.30 0.62 -16.12
N ALA A 354 39.61 0.91 -16.11
CA ALA A 354 40.40 0.92 -17.34
C ALA A 354 40.41 -0.45 -18.03
N ARG A 355 40.55 -1.55 -17.27
CA ARG A 355 40.49 -2.93 -17.79
C ARG A 355 39.12 -3.28 -18.37
N LYS A 356 38.04 -2.82 -17.72
CA LYS A 356 36.67 -3.05 -18.21
C LYS A 356 36.40 -2.30 -19.50
N ALA A 357 36.81 -1.03 -19.60
CA ALA A 357 36.72 -0.26 -20.83
C ALA A 357 37.52 -0.90 -21.97
N PHE A 358 38.75 -1.36 -21.69
CA PHE A 358 39.57 -2.10 -22.64
C PHE A 358 38.88 -3.38 -23.14
N SER A 359 38.38 -4.21 -22.22
CA SER A 359 37.69 -5.48 -22.57
C SER A 359 36.42 -5.27 -23.38
N TYR A 360 35.72 -4.16 -23.16
CA TYR A 360 34.57 -3.77 -23.95
C TYR A 360 35.00 -3.40 -25.39
N LEU A 361 35.95 -2.47 -25.53
CA LEU A 361 36.39 -1.94 -26.82
C LEU A 361 37.10 -2.99 -27.69
N GLU A 362 37.89 -3.89 -27.11
CA GLU A 362 38.64 -4.94 -27.84
C GLU A 362 37.71 -5.92 -28.59
N LYS A 363 36.45 -6.05 -28.15
CA LYS A 363 35.46 -6.96 -28.77
C LYS A 363 34.70 -6.32 -29.93
N LEU A 364 34.89 -5.02 -30.17
CA LEU A 364 34.12 -4.27 -31.15
C LEU A 364 34.91 -4.10 -32.47
N PRO A 365 34.23 -4.17 -33.62
CA PRO A 365 34.84 -3.80 -34.91
C PRO A 365 34.90 -2.27 -35.01
N ILE A 366 35.94 -1.66 -34.45
CA ILE A 366 36.11 -0.19 -34.44
C ILE A 366 37.11 0.22 -35.53
N ASP A 367 36.62 0.98 -36.50
CA ASP A 367 37.41 1.62 -37.57
C ASP A 367 37.60 3.12 -37.28
N ASP A 368 38.21 3.43 -36.14
CA ASP A 368 38.59 4.80 -35.76
C ASP A 368 40.05 4.79 -35.28
N GLN A 369 40.88 5.56 -36.00
CA GLN A 369 42.33 5.58 -35.77
C GLN A 369 42.69 6.00 -34.33
N LYS A 370 41.99 7.00 -33.77
CA LYS A 370 42.27 7.50 -32.43
C LYS A 370 41.98 6.42 -31.38
N ILE A 371 40.88 5.70 -31.53
CA ILE A 371 40.55 4.59 -30.62
C ILE A 371 41.58 3.46 -30.75
N ALA A 372 41.97 3.09 -31.97
CA ALA A 372 42.96 2.03 -32.21
C ALA A 372 44.34 2.36 -31.60
N GLU A 373 44.80 3.60 -31.74
CA GLU A 373 46.07 4.07 -31.16
C GLU A 373 46.04 3.99 -29.63
N GLN A 374 44.96 4.44 -28.99
CA GLN A 374 44.84 4.39 -27.53
C GLN A 374 44.72 2.97 -26.99
N LEU A 375 44.01 2.06 -27.69
CA LEU A 375 43.96 0.64 -27.33
C LEU A 375 45.36 0.00 -27.40
N LYS A 376 46.12 0.29 -28.45
CA LYS A 376 47.50 -0.19 -28.59
C LYS A 376 48.39 0.34 -27.46
N ALA A 377 48.30 1.63 -27.15
CA ALA A 377 49.05 2.24 -26.06
C ALA A 377 48.71 1.63 -24.71
N TYR A 378 47.43 1.38 -24.42
CA TYR A 378 47.00 0.72 -23.20
C TYR A 378 47.51 -0.73 -23.12
N LYS A 379 47.45 -1.48 -24.22
CA LYS A 379 47.97 -2.86 -24.31
C LYS A 379 49.46 -2.95 -24.01
N LEU A 380 50.25 -1.97 -24.46
CA LEU A 380 51.67 -1.86 -24.13
C LEU A 380 51.95 -1.50 -22.66
N LYS A 381 50.99 -0.89 -21.96
CA LYS A 381 51.12 -0.49 -20.54
C LYS A 381 50.79 -1.62 -19.57
N ILE A 382 49.96 -2.58 -19.99
CA ILE A 382 49.50 -3.71 -19.17
C ILE A 382 50.31 -5.00 -19.41
N ASN A 383 51.02 -5.08 -20.53
CA ASN A 383 52.08 -6.06 -20.78
C ASN A 383 53.38 -5.59 -20.13
#